data_AF-A0AAP5I364-F1
#
_entry.id   AF-A0AAP5I364-F1
#
_cell.length_a   1.000
_cell.length_b   1.000
_cell.length_c   1.000
_cell.angle_alpha   90.00
_cell.angle_beta   90.00
_cell.angle_gamma   90.00
#
_symmetry.space_group_name_H-M   'P 1'
#
loop_
_entity.id
_entity.type
_entity.pdbx_description
1 polymer ?
#
loop_
_entity_poly.entity_id
_entity_poly.type
_entity_poly.pdbx_seq_one_letter_code
_entity_poly.pdbx_strand_id
1 'polypeptide(L)'
;MYGSLYKHAADVMFACEKAVVLDSRSRVLRGLARALTGNTPGAIEDFEAYIATTDSKEGKAKVQSWVNTLRAGKNPFTDAELKSLLKR
;
A
#
# COMPACT_ATOMS: atom_id res chain seq x y z
N MET A 1 21.12 -23.62 6.88
CA MET A 1 21.08 -22.81 5.64
C MET A 1 19.61 -22.61 5.28
N TYR A 2 18.99 -21.53 5.78
CA TYR A 2 17.53 -21.28 5.76
C TYR A 2 17.11 -20.50 4.50
N GLY A 3 17.22 -21.12 3.32
CA GLY A 3 16.83 -20.54 2.03
C GLY A 3 15.35 -20.73 1.65
N SER A 4 14.55 -21.38 2.50
CA SER A 4 13.20 -21.83 2.14
C SER A 4 12.08 -20.84 2.49
N LEU A 5 12.35 -19.79 3.27
CA LEU A 5 11.38 -18.73 3.61
C LEU A 5 11.07 -17.79 2.43
N TYR A 6 11.92 -17.75 1.41
CA TYR A 6 11.70 -16.90 0.23
C TYR A 6 10.54 -17.37 -0.66
N LYS A 7 10.14 -18.64 -0.58
CA LYS A 7 9.02 -19.19 -1.37
C LYS A 7 7.64 -18.96 -0.73
N HIS A 8 7.60 -18.51 0.54
CA HIS A 8 6.36 -18.04 1.19
C HIS A 8 5.98 -16.61 0.83
N ALA A 9 6.87 -15.82 0.22
CA ALA A 9 6.51 -14.48 -0.24
C ALA A 9 5.51 -14.51 -1.42
N ALA A 10 5.51 -15.58 -2.21
CA ALA A 10 4.48 -15.83 -3.22
C ALA A 10 3.14 -16.28 -2.60
N ASP A 11 3.15 -16.90 -1.41
CA ASP A 11 1.91 -17.19 -0.66
C ASP A 11 1.26 -15.89 -0.13
N VAL A 12 2.04 -14.82 0.11
CA VAL A 12 1.54 -13.46 0.42
C VAL A 12 0.87 -12.79 -0.79
N MET A 13 1.23 -13.19 -2.02
CA MET A 13 0.52 -12.76 -3.24
C MET A 13 -0.84 -13.46 -3.41
N PHE A 14 -1.04 -14.65 -2.84
CA PHE A 14 -2.24 -15.48 -3.05
C PHE A 14 -3.32 -15.29 -2.00
N ALA A 15 -2.97 -14.86 -0.78
CA ALA A 15 -3.96 -14.40 0.20
C ALA A 15 -4.22 -12.90 0.04
N CYS A 16 -5.30 -12.41 -0.55
CA CYS A 16 -6.42 -13.03 -1.23
C CYS A 16 -7.29 -11.82 -1.60
N GLU A 17 -7.14 -11.28 -2.81
CA GLU A 17 -8.20 -11.04 -3.81
C GLU A 17 -9.71 -11.03 -3.41
N LYS A 18 -10.08 -10.84 -2.14
CA LYS A 18 -11.40 -11.10 -1.55
C LYS A 18 -11.89 -10.02 -0.60
N ALA A 19 -11.06 -9.03 -0.23
CA ALA A 19 -11.54 -7.80 0.43
C ALA A 19 -11.81 -6.66 -0.57
N VAL A 20 -12.02 -7.01 -1.85
CA VAL A 20 -12.60 -6.14 -2.90
C VAL A 20 -14.09 -5.97 -2.62
N VAL A 21 -14.48 -5.40 -1.48
CA VAL A 21 -15.84 -4.93 -1.26
C VAL A 21 -15.79 -3.71 -0.33
N LEU A 22 -16.00 -2.54 -0.94
CA LEU A 22 -16.60 -1.34 -0.36
C LEU A 22 -16.03 -0.83 0.98
N ASP A 23 -14.96 -0.04 0.94
CA ASP A 23 -14.89 1.22 1.70
C ASP A 23 -13.72 2.09 1.19
N SER A 24 -13.69 3.36 1.55
CA SER A 24 -12.55 4.28 1.40
C SER A 24 -11.20 3.68 1.86
N ARG A 25 -11.21 2.73 2.80
CA ARG A 25 -10.06 1.91 3.22
C ARG A 25 -9.53 0.97 2.12
N SER A 26 -10.38 0.51 1.21
CA SER A 26 -10.00 -0.34 0.07
C SER A 26 -9.15 0.39 -0.96
N ARG A 27 -9.26 1.73 -1.11
CA ARG A 27 -8.44 2.49 -2.06
C ARG A 27 -6.98 2.58 -1.64
N VAL A 28 -6.73 2.86 -0.35
CA VAL A 28 -5.36 2.93 0.19
C VAL A 28 -4.67 1.57 0.08
N LEU A 29 -5.37 0.49 0.43
CA LEU A 29 -4.83 -0.87 0.31
C LEU A 29 -4.57 -1.26 -1.15
N ARG A 30 -5.45 -0.86 -2.08
CA ARG A 30 -5.24 -1.06 -3.52
C ARG A 30 -4.04 -0.27 -4.04
N GLY A 31 -3.87 0.97 -3.60
CA GLY A 31 -2.71 1.80 -3.94
C GLY A 31 -1.40 1.19 -3.41
N LEU A 32 -1.40 0.67 -2.19
CA LEU A 32 -0.27 -0.07 -1.62
C LEU A 32 0.10 -1.30 -2.46
N ALA A 33 -0.87 -2.13 -2.82
CA ALA A 33 -0.63 -3.31 -3.65
C ALA A 33 -0.07 -2.94 -5.03
N ARG A 34 -0.59 -1.88 -5.66
CA ARG A 34 -0.09 -1.36 -6.94
C ARG A 34 1.34 -0.86 -6.83
N ALA A 35 1.68 -0.11 -5.78
CA ALA A 35 3.04 0.37 -5.57
C ALA A 35 4.04 -0.77 -5.35
N LEU A 36 3.66 -1.79 -4.58
CA LEU A 36 4.50 -2.96 -4.30
C LEU A 36 4.70 -3.86 -5.53
N THR A 37 3.73 -3.89 -6.45
CA THR A 37 3.80 -4.64 -7.71
C THR A 37 4.44 -3.85 -8.86
N GLY A 38 4.92 -2.62 -8.60
CA GLY A 38 5.58 -1.76 -9.59
C GLY A 38 4.63 -0.90 -10.43
N ASN A 39 3.32 -0.95 -10.17
CA ASN A 39 2.35 -0.02 -10.75
C ASN A 39 2.28 1.29 -9.95
N THR A 40 3.37 2.06 -9.99
CA THR A 40 3.47 3.36 -9.31
C THR A 40 2.40 4.37 -9.78
N PRO A 41 2.09 4.52 -11.08
CA PRO A 41 1.06 5.46 -11.53
C PRO A 41 -0.32 5.12 -10.94
N GLY A 42 -0.74 3.86 -11.03
CA GLY A 42 -2.04 3.42 -10.48
C GLY A 42 -2.10 3.45 -8.95
N ALA A 43 -0.96 3.40 -8.27
CA ALA A 43 -0.88 3.62 -6.83
C ALA A 43 -1.13 5.08 -6.46
N ILE A 44 -0.49 6.01 -7.18
CA ILE A 44 -0.66 7.45 -6.97
C ILE A 44 -2.11 7.87 -7.18
N GLU A 45 -2.76 7.39 -8.25
CA GLU A 45 -4.17 7.69 -8.51
C GLU A 45 -5.08 7.26 -7.34
N ASP A 46 -4.87 6.05 -6.81
CA ASP A 46 -5.63 5.54 -5.67
C ASP A 46 -5.41 6.35 -4.40
N PHE A 47 -4.18 6.79 -4.17
CA PHE A 47 -3.80 7.62 -3.03
C PHE A 47 -4.36 9.04 -3.13
N GLU A 48 -4.29 9.68 -4.29
CA GLU A 48 -4.89 10.99 -4.52
C GLU A 48 -6.42 10.95 -4.38
N ALA A 49 -7.05 9.90 -4.90
CA ALA A 49 -8.48 9.67 -4.73
C ALA A 49 -8.86 9.46 -3.25
N TYR A 50 -8.02 8.80 -2.45
CA TYR A 50 -8.24 8.70 -1.00
C TYR A 50 -8.13 10.07 -0.32
N ILE A 51 -7.06 10.82 -0.62
CA ILE A 51 -6.82 12.17 -0.07
C ILE A 51 -7.99 13.10 -0.39
N ALA A 52 -8.54 13.04 -1.60
CA ALA A 52 -9.69 13.85 -1.99
C ALA A 52 -10.97 13.53 -1.18
N THR A 53 -11.14 12.28 -0.75
CA THR A 53 -12.39 11.80 -0.09
C THR A 53 -12.34 11.69 1.42
N THR A 54 -11.17 11.62 2.04
CA THR A 54 -11.04 11.38 3.49
C THR A 54 -11.06 12.70 4.28
N ASP A 55 -11.74 12.74 5.43
CA ASP A 55 -11.68 13.89 6.35
C ASP A 55 -10.54 13.78 7.38
N SER A 56 -9.89 12.61 7.44
CA SER A 56 -8.77 12.38 8.36
C SER A 56 -7.54 13.18 7.94
N LYS A 57 -7.19 14.21 8.73
CA LYS A 57 -5.95 15.00 8.52
C LYS A 57 -4.70 14.13 8.61
N GLU A 58 -4.65 13.20 9.56
CA GLU A 58 -3.54 12.24 9.72
C GLU A 58 -3.46 11.29 8.53
N GLY A 59 -4.59 10.74 8.08
CA GLY A 59 -4.66 9.89 6.90
C GLY A 59 -4.20 10.61 5.63
N LYS A 60 -4.65 11.85 5.42
CA LYS A 60 -4.21 12.72 4.31
C LYS A 60 -2.71 12.92 4.33
N ALA A 61 -2.15 13.36 5.47
CA ALA A 61 -0.72 13.64 5.59
C ALA A 61 0.14 12.38 5.34
N LYS A 62 -0.27 11.23 5.89
CA LYS A 62 0.43 9.96 5.70
C LYS A 62 0.43 9.52 4.23
N VAL A 63 -0.74 9.53 3.59
CA VAL A 63 -0.87 9.10 2.19
C VAL A 63 -0.20 10.09 1.23
N GLN A 64 -0.23 11.39 1.53
CA GLN A 64 0.49 12.41 0.74
C GLN A 64 2.01 12.21 0.79
N SER A 65 2.56 11.82 1.95
CA SER A 65 3.98 11.46 2.08
C SER A 65 4.35 10.28 1.19
N TRP A 66 3.48 9.27 1.10
CA TRP A 66 3.67 8.13 0.20
C TRP A 66 3.66 8.55 -1.27
N VAL A 67 2.70 9.39 -1.69
CA VAL A 67 2.64 9.93 -3.06
C VAL A 67 3.93 10.67 -3.42
N ASN A 68 4.43 11.54 -2.53
CA ASN A 68 5.66 12.30 -2.78
C ASN A 68 6.87 11.37 -2.94
N THR A 69 6.96 10.33 -2.11
CA THR A 69 8.04 9.33 -2.17
C THR A 69 7.99 8.51 -3.45
N LEU A 70 6.78 8.07 -3.85
CA LEU A 70 6.54 7.34 -5.09
C LEU A 70 6.84 8.19 -6.33
N ARG A 71 6.50 9.47 -6.33
CA ARG A 71 6.86 10.42 -7.39
C ARG A 71 8.36 10.63 -7.52
N ALA A 72 9.10 10.53 -6.41
CA ALA A 72 10.56 10.57 -6.41
C ALA A 72 11.20 9.24 -6.90
N GLY A 73 10.40 8.26 -7.35
CA GLY A 73 10.87 6.95 -7.79
C GLY A 73 11.34 6.04 -6.64
N LYS A 74 11.02 6.39 -5.40
CA LYS A 74 11.39 5.62 -4.20
C LYS A 74 10.18 4.86 -3.67
N ASN A 75 10.41 3.70 -3.06
CA ASN A 75 9.35 2.92 -2.43
C ASN A 75 9.26 3.26 -0.93
N PRO A 76 8.18 3.88 -0.43
CA PRO A 76 8.01 4.19 0.99
C PRO A 76 7.65 2.95 1.84
N PHE A 77 7.29 1.82 1.22
CA PHE A 77 6.72 0.66 1.89
C PHE A 77 7.79 -0.37 2.28
N THR A 78 8.58 -0.05 3.31
CA THR A 78 9.51 -1.01 3.91
C THR A 78 8.77 -2.04 4.75
N ASP A 79 9.36 -3.22 4.98
CA ASP A 79 8.81 -4.24 5.89
C ASP A 79 8.47 -3.68 7.28
N ALA A 80 9.23 -2.70 7.77
CA ALA A 80 8.98 -2.03 9.04
C ALA A 80 7.69 -1.18 8.98
N GLU A 81 7.48 -0.44 7.90
CA GLU A 81 6.27 0.36 7.67
C GLU A 81 5.03 -0.53 7.47
N LEU A 82 5.15 -1.64 6.74
CA LEU A 82 4.05 -2.58 6.56
C LEU A 82 3.66 -3.25 7.88
N LYS A 83 4.65 -3.61 8.72
CA LYS A 83 4.39 -4.14 10.07
C LYS A 83 3.74 -3.10 10.99
N SER A 84 4.08 -1.81 10.87
CA SER A 84 3.45 -0.75 11.66
C SER A 84 1.99 -0.51 11.23
N LEU A 85 1.68 -0.69 9.94
CA LEU A 85 0.32 -0.64 9.41
C LEU A 85 -0.55 -1.83 9.84
N LEU A 86 0.03 -3.03 9.93
CA LEU A 86 -0.67 -4.26 10.34
C LEU A 86 -0.89 -4.39 11.85
N LYS A 87 -0.11 -3.69 12.67
CA LYS A 87 -0.20 -3.73 14.15
C LYS A 87 -1.25 -2.77 14.74
N ARG A 88 -2.02 -2.08 13.91
CA ARG A 88 -2.95 -1.02 14.34
C ARG A 88 -4.37 -1.54 14.57
#